data_AF-A0A2R4TD11-F1
#
_entry.id   AF-A0A2R4TD11-F1
#
_cell.length_a   1.000
_cell.length_b   1.000
_cell.length_c   1.000
_cell.angle_alpha   90.00
_cell.angle_beta   90.00
_cell.angle_gamma   90.00
#
_symmetry.space_group_name_H-M   'P 1'
#
loop_
_entity.id
_entity.type
_entity.pdbx_description
1 polymer ?
#
loop_
_entity_poly.entity_id
_entity_poly.type
_entity_poly.pdbx_seq_one_letter_code
_entity_poly.pdbx_strand_id
1 'polypeptide(L)'
;MTDARTKRTQSFWTRKRLTKIDTSVLAGGVYKPVDTWALSHQFPSTGDGTDPALWLASITRTGHTGTGDVSMPAVTFQGLTLPNRVEGATTGRPSRCP
;
A
#
# COMPACT_ATOMS: atom_id res chain seq x y z
N MET A 1 -30.08 -26.85 -4.85
CA MET A 1 -28.91 -26.18 -4.25
C MET A 1 -29.36 -24.79 -3.85
N THR A 2 -29.45 -24.53 -2.55
CA THR A 2 -30.16 -23.39 -1.96
C THR A 2 -29.53 -22.07 -2.36
N ASP A 3 -30.40 -21.16 -2.77
CA ASP A 3 -30.13 -19.83 -3.31
C ASP A 3 -29.62 -18.87 -2.21
N ALA A 4 -28.37 -18.42 -2.32
CA ALA A 4 -27.71 -17.51 -1.37
C ALA A 4 -28.08 -16.03 -1.63
N ARG A 5 -29.36 -15.73 -1.86
CA ARG A 5 -29.80 -14.44 -2.41
C ARG A 5 -29.91 -13.25 -1.46
N THR A 6 -29.17 -13.19 -0.36
CA THR A 6 -29.12 -11.97 0.50
C THR A 6 -27.94 -11.91 1.50
N LYS A 7 -26.75 -12.43 1.18
CA LYS A 7 -25.55 -12.12 1.98
C LYS A 7 -24.87 -10.84 1.47
N ARG A 8 -25.33 -9.68 1.94
CA ARG A 8 -24.62 -8.40 1.74
C ARG A 8 -23.61 -8.23 2.87
N THR A 9 -22.36 -8.60 2.62
CA THR A 9 -21.24 -8.27 3.52
C THR A 9 -20.88 -6.80 3.35
N GLN A 10 -20.62 -6.09 4.45
CA GLN A 10 -20.16 -4.70 4.40
C GLN A 10 -18.75 -4.67 3.79
N SER A 11 -18.54 -3.80 2.81
CA SER A 11 -17.19 -3.48 2.30
C SER A 11 -16.85 -2.04 2.64
N PHE A 12 -15.61 -1.81 3.02
CA PHE A 12 -15.09 -0.51 3.41
C PHE A 12 -13.99 -0.11 2.43
N TRP A 13 -14.11 1.09 1.87
CA TRP A 13 -13.16 1.63 0.90
C TRP A 13 -12.70 3.01 1.35
N THR A 14 -11.45 3.36 1.05
CA THR A 14 -10.90 4.68 1.34
C THR A 14 -10.17 5.24 0.11
N ARG A 15 -10.24 6.56 -0.05
CA ARG A 15 -9.43 7.32 -1.01
C ARG A 15 -8.22 7.99 -0.34
N LYS A 16 -7.98 7.70 0.93
CA LYS A 16 -6.89 8.29 1.71
C LYS A 16 -5.63 7.44 1.56
N ARG A 17 -4.52 8.13 1.33
CA ARG A 17 -3.16 7.57 1.34
C ARG A 17 -2.45 8.01 2.61
N LEU A 18 -1.87 7.07 3.35
CA LEU A 18 -1.03 7.37 4.50
C LEU A 18 0.35 7.82 4.00
N THR A 19 0.73 9.07 4.27
CA THR A 19 2.01 9.64 3.82
C THR A 19 3.01 9.85 4.94
N LYS A 20 2.55 9.87 6.20
CA LYS A 20 3.38 10.15 7.37
C LYS A 20 2.84 9.42 8.60
N ILE A 21 3.75 8.95 9.45
CA ILE A 21 3.47 8.48 10.80
C ILE A 21 4.34 9.29 11.74
N ASP A 22 3.74 9.92 12.75
CA ASP A 22 4.45 10.61 13.82
C ASP A 22 4.22 9.85 15.12
N THR A 23 5.28 9.59 15.88
CA THR A 23 5.22 8.93 17.19
C THR A 23 5.69 9.89 18.27
N SER A 24 5.10 9.78 19.45
CA SER A 24 5.44 10.60 20.59
C SER A 24 5.32 9.83 21.90
N VAL A 25 6.05 10.29 22.91
CA VAL A 25 5.99 9.77 24.28
C VAL A 25 5.55 10.88 25.24
N LEU A 26 4.70 10.55 26.20
CA LEU A 26 4.30 11.49 27.24
C LEU A 26 5.39 11.56 28.31
N ALA A 27 6.02 12.72 28.47
CA ALA A 27 7.08 12.93 29.46
C ALA A 27 6.96 14.33 30.10
N GLY A 28 6.83 14.37 31.43
CA GLY A 28 6.62 15.64 32.15
C GLY A 28 5.29 16.32 31.80
N GLY A 29 4.25 15.53 31.49
CA GLY A 29 2.92 16.05 31.14
C GLY A 29 2.79 16.58 29.70
N VAL A 30 3.83 16.49 28.88
CA VAL A 30 3.82 16.95 27.49
C VAL A 30 4.25 15.81 26.55
N TYR A 31 3.59 15.68 25.39
CA TYR A 31 4.01 14.74 24.35
C TYR A 31 5.28 15.25 23.65
N LYS A 32 6.33 14.43 23.70
CA LYS A 32 7.60 14.69 23.02
C LYS A 32 7.73 13.78 21.79
N PRO A 33 8.11 14.31 20.62
CA PRO A 33 8.27 13.50 19.41
C PRO A 33 9.40 12.49 19.58
N VAL A 34 9.22 11.30 19.01
CA VAL A 34 10.21 10.21 19.04
C VAL A 34 10.70 9.91 17.62
N ASP A 35 9.78 9.60 16.72
CA ASP A 35 10.08 9.31 15.32
C ASP A 35 9.03 9.89 14.37
N THR A 36 9.48 10.30 13.19
CA THR A 36 8.64 10.52 12.02
C THR A 36 9.04 9.55 10.92
N TRP A 37 8.04 8.91 10.31
CA TRP A 37 8.20 8.04 9.15
C TRP A 37 7.50 8.66 7.95
N ALA A 38 8.26 8.97 6.90
CA ALA A 38 7.72 9.44 5.63
C ALA A 38 7.54 8.27 4.67
N LEU A 39 6.35 8.15 4.06
CA LEU A 39 5.99 7.09 3.12
C LEU A 39 5.76 7.68 1.72
N SER A 40 6.65 7.37 0.78
CA SER A 40 6.50 7.75 -0.61
C SER A 40 5.80 6.64 -1.39
N HIS A 41 4.91 7.01 -2.30
CA HIS A 41 4.16 6.07 -3.11
C HIS A 41 4.18 6.47 -4.58
N GLN A 42 4.00 5.50 -5.45
CA GLN A 42 3.96 5.65 -6.90
C GLN A 42 2.82 4.86 -7.53
N PHE A 43 2.44 5.22 -8.76
CA PHE A 43 1.48 4.51 -9.60
C PHE A 43 2.21 4.05 -10.87
N PRO A 44 2.98 2.96 -10.80
CA PRO A 44 3.77 2.50 -11.94
C PRO A 44 2.85 1.94 -13.02
N SER A 45 3.20 2.14 -14.29
CA SER A 45 2.47 1.53 -15.41
C SER A 45 2.46 0.01 -15.26
N THR A 46 1.31 -0.61 -15.52
CA THR A 46 1.12 -2.07 -15.47
C THR A 46 1.68 -2.77 -16.71
N GLY A 47 1.90 -2.03 -17.81
CA GLY A 47 2.37 -2.57 -19.09
C GLY A 47 1.30 -3.33 -19.90
N ASP A 48 0.08 -3.50 -19.39
CA ASP A 48 -1.04 -4.20 -20.03
C ASP A 48 -2.25 -3.29 -20.33
N GLY A 49 -2.09 -1.98 -20.14
CA GLY A 49 -3.14 -0.98 -20.38
C GLY A 49 -4.20 -0.87 -19.28
N THR A 50 -4.06 -1.62 -18.18
CA THR A 50 -4.93 -1.48 -17.00
C THR A 50 -4.51 -0.32 -16.10
N ASP A 51 -5.42 0.10 -15.21
CA ASP A 51 -5.15 1.21 -14.28
C ASP A 51 -4.04 0.84 -13.27
N PRO A 52 -3.07 1.73 -13.03
CA PRO A 52 -1.97 1.46 -12.12
C PRO A 52 -2.43 1.39 -10.67
N ALA A 53 -1.90 0.41 -9.93
CA ALA A 53 -2.12 0.28 -8.49
C ALA A 53 -1.18 1.19 -7.70
N LEU A 54 -1.62 1.64 -6.51
CA LEU A 54 -0.77 2.40 -5.59
C LEU A 54 0.30 1.47 -5.00
N TRP A 55 1.57 1.78 -5.23
CA TRP A 55 2.71 1.05 -4.68
C TRP A 55 3.47 1.91 -3.67
N LEU A 56 3.94 1.28 -2.60
CA LEU A 56 4.90 1.91 -1.69
C LEU A 56 6.26 1.95 -2.39
N ALA A 57 6.83 3.14 -2.55
CA ALA A 57 8.09 3.38 -3.24
C ALA A 57 9.27 3.46 -2.25
N SER A 58 9.08 4.16 -1.14
CA SER A 58 10.12 4.26 -0.12
C SER A 58 9.57 4.60 1.26
N ILE A 59 10.37 4.27 2.28
CA ILE A 59 10.18 4.70 3.66
C ILE A 59 11.45 5.41 4.13
N THR A 60 11.29 6.58 4.76
CA THR A 60 12.39 7.29 5.44
C THR A 60 12.02 7.52 6.90
N ARG A 61 12.92 7.17 7.82
CA ARG A 61 12.76 7.43 9.26
C ARG A 61 13.61 8.63 9.66
N THR A 62 13.03 9.53 10.44
CA THR A 62 13.75 10.58 11.17
C THR A 62 13.50 10.39 12.66
N GLY A 63 14.57 10.21 13.43
CA GLY A 63 14.50 10.19 14.88
C GLY A 63 14.63 11.60 15.45
N HIS A 64 13.82 11.93 16.46
CA HIS A 64 13.73 13.26 17.08
C HIS A 64 14.26 13.29 18.53
N THR A 65 14.96 12.22 18.95
CA THR A 65 15.50 12.10 20.32
C THR A 65 16.97 12.54 20.36
N GLY A 66 17.44 13.03 21.52
CA GLY A 66 18.82 13.49 21.70
C GLY A 66 19.00 14.98 21.45
N THR A 67 20.11 15.38 20.81
CA THR A 67 20.48 16.80 20.61
C THR A 67 19.94 17.40 19.30
N GLY A 68 19.23 16.62 18.48
CA GLY A 68 18.64 17.08 17.22
C GLY A 68 18.09 15.93 16.38
N ASP A 69 17.55 16.28 15.22
CA ASP A 69 16.94 15.32 14.30
C ASP A 69 17.99 14.53 13.52
N VAL A 70 17.79 13.20 13.42
CA VAL A 70 18.66 12.30 12.66
C VAL A 70 17.83 11.55 11.63
N SER A 71 18.09 11.82 10.35
CA SER A 71 17.44 11.11 9.25
C SER A 71 18.26 9.90 8.81
N MET A 72 17.60 8.75 8.67
CA MET A 72 18.21 7.53 8.15
C MET A 72 18.11 7.49 6.62
N PRO A 73 19.02 6.79 5.92
CA PRO A 73 18.87 6.52 4.49
C PRO A 73 17.51 5.87 4.19
N ALA A 74 16.92 6.24 3.06
CA ALA A 74 15.63 5.69 2.64
C ALA A 74 15.74 4.19 2.30
N VAL A 75 14.76 3.42 2.75
CA VAL A 75 14.52 2.05 2.26
C VAL A 75 13.63 2.17 1.02
N THR A 76 14.15 1.76 -0.13
CA THR A 76 13.44 1.81 -1.42
C THR A 76 12.91 0.44 -1.79
N PHE A 77 11.67 0.40 -2.23
CA PHE A 77 11.01 -0.80 -2.75
C PHE A 77 10.97 -0.74 -4.27
N GLN A 78 11.28 -1.87 -4.89
CA GLN A 78 11.10 -2.09 -6.32
C GLN A 78 10.07 -3.20 -6.50
N GLY A 79 9.33 -3.17 -7.60
CA GLY A 79 8.39 -4.23 -7.91
C GLY A 79 8.72 -4.93 -9.21
N LEU A 80 8.33 -6.19 -9.28
CA LEU A 80 8.39 -7.04 -10.45
C LEU A 80 6.98 -7.50 -10.77
N THR A 81 6.53 -7.25 -12.00
CA THR A 81 5.25 -7.76 -12.48
C THR A 81 5.35 -9.26 -12.72
N LEU A 82 4.41 -10.01 -12.15
CA LEU A 82 4.34 -11.47 -12.31
C LEU A 82 3.00 -11.86 -12.92
N PRO A 83 2.93 -12.94 -13.72
CA PRO A 83 1.68 -13.45 -14.26
C PRO A 83 0.66 -13.72 -13.14
N ASN A 84 -0.58 -13.30 -13.38
CA ASN A 84 -1.67 -13.58 -12.45
C ASN A 84 -1.90 -15.10 -12.34
N ARG A 85 -2.10 -15.62 -11.13
CA ARG A 85 -2.28 -17.06 -10.86
C ARG A 85 -3.71 -17.58 -11.16
N VAL A 86 -4.49 -16.83 -11.93
CA VAL A 86 -5.83 -17.26 -12.35
C VAL A 86 -5.67 -18.10 -13.61
N GLU A 87 -5.97 -19.39 -13.49
CA GLU A 87 -6.13 -20.31 -14.62
C GLU A 87 -7.15 -19.72 -15.62
N GLY A 88 -6.72 -19.52 -16.87
CA GLY A 88 -7.55 -18.96 -17.95
C GLY A 88 -7.33 -17.48 -18.29
N ALA A 89 -6.45 -16.74 -17.58
CA ALA A 89 -6.13 -15.35 -17.94
C ALA A 89 -5.35 -15.21 -19.27
N THR A 90 -4.73 -16.28 -19.76
CA THR A 90 -3.99 -16.35 -21.03
C THR A 90 -4.63 -17.26 -22.08
N THR A 91 -5.64 -18.06 -21.70
CA THR A 91 -6.34 -18.92 -22.66
C THR A 91 -7.54 -18.17 -23.18
N GLY A 92 -7.42 -17.62 -24.38
CA GLY A 92 -8.56 -17.13 -25.16
C GLY A 92 -9.65 -18.19 -25.10
N ARG A 93 -10.75 -17.86 -24.42
CA ARG A 93 -11.90 -18.74 -24.24
C ARG A 93 -12.24 -19.32 -25.63
N PRO A 94 -12.11 -20.64 -25.86
CA PRO A 94 -12.44 -21.18 -27.17
C PRO A 94 -13.90 -20.83 -27.44
N SER A 95 -14.14 -20.19 -28.58
CA SER A 95 -15.48 -19.93 -29.11
C SER A 95 -16.26 -21.23 -29.00
N ARG A 96 -17.41 -21.18 -28.31
CA ARG A 96 -18.33 -22.30 -28.28
C ARG A 96 -18.71 -22.61 -29.73
N CYS A 97 -18.33 -23.79 -30.22
CA CYS A 97 -18.99 -24.40 -31.38
C CYS A 97 -20.40 -24.87 -30.96
N PRO A 98 -21.32 -24.97 -31.94
CA PRO A 98 -22.68 -24.39 -31.93
C PRO A 98 -23.62 -24.96 -30.87
#